data_AF-A0A2G4FFS8-F1
#
_entry.id   AF-A0A2G4FFS8-F1
#
_cell.length_a   1.000
_cell.length_b   1.000
_cell.length_c   1.000
_cell.angle_alpha   90.00
_cell.angle_beta   90.00
_cell.angle_gamma   90.00
#
_symmetry.space_group_name_H-M   'P 1'
#
loop_
_entity.id
_entity.type
_entity.pdbx_description
1 polymer ?
#
loop_
_entity_poly.entity_id
_entity_poly.type
_entity_poly.pdbx_seq_one_letter_code
_entity_poly.pdbx_strand_id
1 'polypeptide(L)'
;MLAKAADAGLHPTTPKLEPIDDLTSKAGSATSDVMRAPKKEKLVTIKVDIPKSVRKSLSIEAEKRGLSVKQLINAILRDRTRS
;
A
#
# COMPACT_ATOMS: atom_id res chain seq x y z
N MET A 1 62.53 38.96 24.61
CA MET A 1 61.16 39.08 25.16
C MET A 1 60.20 38.98 24.00
N LEU A 2 59.57 37.83 23.82
CA LEU A 2 58.72 37.50 22.67
C LEU A 2 57.30 37.27 23.21
N ALA A 3 56.37 38.20 22.92
CA ALA A 3 54.96 38.03 23.21
C ALA A 3 54.20 38.02 21.88
N LYS A 4 54.00 36.82 21.34
CA LYS A 4 53.13 36.58 20.19
C LYS A 4 51.74 36.26 20.74
N ALA A 5 50.80 37.20 20.58
CA ALA A 5 49.40 36.99 20.86
C ALA A 5 48.85 35.96 19.88
N ALA A 6 48.44 34.80 20.39
CA ALA A 6 47.65 33.83 19.64
C ALA A 6 46.18 34.22 19.84
N ASP A 7 45.64 35.01 18.91
CA ASP A 7 44.21 35.27 18.82
C ASP A 7 43.55 33.98 18.33
N ALA A 8 42.99 33.23 19.28
CA ALA A 8 42.32 31.97 19.01
C ALA A 8 40.99 32.27 18.32
N GLY A 9 40.96 32.03 17.00
CA GLY A 9 39.76 32.07 16.16
C GLY A 9 38.73 31.00 16.55
N LEU A 10 38.13 31.15 17.74
CA LEU A 10 36.93 30.43 18.16
C LEU A 10 35.75 30.93 17.31
N HIS A 11 35.54 30.31 16.16
CA HIS A 11 34.22 30.32 15.55
C HIS A 11 33.28 29.46 16.43
N PRO A 12 32.19 30.01 16.98
CA PRO A 12 31.19 29.18 17.64
C PRO A 12 30.49 28.34 16.57
N THR A 13 30.89 27.08 16.44
CA THR A 13 30.13 26.06 15.72
C THR A 13 28.82 25.86 16.46
N THR A 14 27.73 26.30 15.85
CA THR A 14 26.37 26.08 16.36
C THR A 14 26.12 24.57 16.52
N PRO A 15 25.58 24.12 17.67
CA PRO A 15 25.22 22.72 17.80
C PRO A 15 24.05 22.41 16.86
N LYS A 16 24.24 21.40 16.02
CA LYS A 16 23.24 20.83 15.12
C LYS A 16 22.11 20.26 15.97
N LEU A 17 20.93 20.90 15.95
CA LEU A 17 19.72 20.39 16.60
C LEU A 17 19.35 19.04 15.95
N GLU A 18 19.53 17.95 16.69
CA GLU A 18 18.93 16.67 16.35
C GLU A 18 17.42 16.77 16.60
N PRO A 19 16.56 16.28 15.68
CA PRO A 19 15.14 16.15 15.97
C PRO A 19 15.00 15.07 17.05
N ILE A 20 14.65 15.49 18.26
CA ILE A 20 14.20 14.56 19.29
C ILE A 20 12.80 14.14 18.84
N ASP A 21 12.66 12.88 18.41
CA ASP A 21 11.38 12.23 18.16
C ASP A 21 10.57 12.26 19.46
N ASP A 22 9.68 13.24 19.57
CA ASP A 22 8.77 13.43 20.70
C ASP A 22 7.65 12.37 20.64
N LEU A 23 8.01 11.13 20.97
CA LEU A 23 7.12 9.97 21.05
C LEU A 23 6.31 9.93 22.36
N THR A 24 5.90 11.05 22.93
CA THR A 24 4.98 11.03 24.09
C THR A 24 4.07 12.26 24.18
N SER A 25 3.15 12.43 23.23
CA SER A 25 1.94 13.23 23.44
C SER A 25 0.69 12.42 23.11
N LYS A 26 0.40 11.43 23.96
CA LYS A 26 -0.90 10.76 24.01
C LYS A 26 -1.84 11.61 24.87
N ALA A 27 -2.73 12.38 24.25
CA ALA A 27 -4.08 12.69 24.76
C ALA A 27 -4.80 13.63 23.78
N GLY A 28 -5.55 13.04 22.86
CA GLY A 28 -6.44 13.76 21.97
C GLY A 28 -7.41 12.78 21.36
N SER A 29 -8.45 12.43 22.12
CA SER A 29 -9.60 11.66 21.68
C SER A 29 -10.36 12.45 20.61
N ALA A 30 -9.81 12.51 19.40
CA ALA A 30 -10.63 12.73 18.22
C ALA A 30 -11.18 11.37 17.83
N THR A 31 -12.40 11.08 18.28
CA THR A 31 -13.31 10.14 17.61
C THR A 31 -13.59 10.69 16.21
N SER A 32 -12.57 10.69 15.36
CA SER A 32 -12.76 10.83 13.94
C SER A 32 -13.32 9.48 13.53
N ASP A 33 -14.63 9.48 13.25
CA ASP A 33 -15.34 8.36 12.64
C ASP A 33 -14.75 8.15 11.25
N VAL A 34 -13.54 7.58 11.21
CA VAL A 34 -12.92 7.14 9.98
C VAL A 34 -13.75 5.94 9.58
N MET A 35 -14.81 6.22 8.81
CA MET A 35 -15.49 5.28 7.93
C MET A 35 -14.39 4.56 7.15
N ARG A 36 -13.89 3.45 7.70
CA ARG A 36 -12.78 2.70 7.15
C ARG A 36 -13.29 2.19 5.82
N ALA A 37 -12.92 2.88 4.75
CA ALA A 37 -13.29 2.48 3.41
C ALA A 37 -12.99 0.98 3.29
N PRO A 38 -13.94 0.19 2.76
CA PRO A 38 -13.76 -1.26 2.67
C PRO A 38 -12.41 -1.50 2.01
N LYS A 39 -11.55 -2.28 2.69
CA LYS A 39 -10.18 -2.53 2.22
C LYS A 39 -10.29 -3.07 0.80
N LYS A 40 -9.95 -2.24 -0.19
CA LYS A 40 -9.92 -2.67 -1.59
C LYS A 40 -8.82 -3.72 -1.67
N GLU A 41 -9.21 -4.97 -1.89
CA GLU A 41 -8.25 -6.05 -2.07
C GLU A 41 -7.39 -5.75 -3.30
N LYS A 42 -6.08 -6.03 -3.18
CA LYS A 42 -5.15 -5.85 -4.28
C LYS A 42 -5.47 -6.89 -5.35
N LEU A 43 -5.65 -6.44 -6.59
CA LEU A 43 -5.90 -7.33 -7.70
C LEU A 43 -4.59 -8.07 -8.06
N VAL A 44 -4.67 -9.39 -8.20
CA VAL A 44 -3.53 -10.25 -8.53
C VAL A 44 -3.83 -10.98 -9.85
N THR A 45 -2.81 -11.10 -10.69
CA THR A 45 -2.90 -11.86 -11.95
C THR A 45 -2.42 -13.29 -11.73
N ILE A 46 -3.24 -14.27 -12.11
CA ILE A 46 -2.92 -15.70 -12.01
C ILE A 46 -2.89 -16.28 -13.43
N LYS A 47 -1.87 -17.07 -13.75
CA LYS A 47 -1.82 -17.89 -14.98
C LYS A 47 -2.31 -19.29 -14.63
N VAL A 48 -3.26 -19.81 -15.39
CA VAL A 48 -3.89 -21.11 -15.13
C VAL A 48 -3.96 -21.89 -16.43
N ASP A 49 -3.48 -23.13 -16.40
CA ASP A 49 -3.64 -24.06 -17.51
C ASP A 49 -4.95 -24.82 -17.35
N ILE A 50 -5.78 -24.82 -18.39
CA ILE A 50 -7.07 -25.50 -18.39
C ILE A 50 -7.19 -26.42 -19.62
N PRO A 51 -7.90 -27.55 -19.49
CA PRO A 51 -8.19 -28.40 -20.65
C PRO A 51 -8.93 -27.63 -21.75
N LYS A 52 -8.64 -27.99 -23.01
CA LYS A 52 -9.26 -27.35 -24.18
C LYS A 52 -10.78 -27.45 -24.19
N SER A 53 -11.34 -28.55 -23.66
CA SER A 53 -12.79 -28.75 -23.49
C SER A 53 -13.39 -27.69 -22.56
N VAL A 54 -12.76 -27.46 -21.40
CA VAL A 54 -13.19 -26.47 -20.40
C VAL A 54 -13.08 -25.05 -20.98
N ARG A 55 -12.03 -24.74 -21.74
CA ARG A 55 -11.92 -23.44 -22.42
C ARG A 55 -13.11 -23.19 -23.36
N LYS A 56 -13.55 -24.20 -24.11
CA LYS A 56 -14.69 -24.07 -25.02
C LYS A 56 -16.00 -23.85 -24.26
N SER A 57 -16.24 -24.62 -23.20
CA SER A 57 -17.45 -24.44 -22.38
C SER A 57 -17.50 -23.05 -21.76
N LEU A 58 -16.36 -22.56 -21.22
CA LEU A 58 -16.27 -21.20 -20.68
C LEU A 58 -16.52 -20.12 -21.74
N SER A 59 -16.06 -20.30 -22.98
CA SER A 59 -16.34 -19.35 -24.07
C SER A 59 -17.83 -19.26 -24.38
N ILE A 60 -18.49 -20.42 -24.53
CA ILE A 60 -19.92 -20.50 -24.83
C ILE A 60 -20.73 -19.87 -23.68
N GLU A 61 -20.37 -20.18 -22.44
CA GLU A 61 -21.05 -19.60 -21.28
C GLU A 61 -20.83 -18.09 -21.17
N ALA A 62 -19.63 -17.61 -21.49
CA ALA A 62 -19.32 -16.18 -21.49
C ALA A 62 -20.15 -15.45 -22.55
N GLU A 63 -20.25 -16.00 -23.76
CA GLU A 63 -21.11 -15.48 -24.84
C GLU A 63 -22.59 -15.43 -24.44
N LYS A 64 -23.11 -16.50 -23.82
CA LYS A 64 -24.50 -16.55 -23.32
C LYS A 64 -24.81 -15.46 -22.30
N ARG A 65 -23.82 -15.07 -21.48
CA ARG A 65 -23.96 -14.01 -20.48
C ARG A 65 -23.54 -12.63 -20.99
N GLY A 66 -23.10 -12.51 -22.25
CA GLY A 66 -22.57 -11.26 -22.81
C GLY A 66 -21.29 -10.77 -22.13
N LEU A 67 -20.52 -11.67 -21.52
CA LEU A 67 -19.30 -11.37 -20.78
C LEU A 67 -18.07 -11.84 -21.56
N SER A 68 -16.91 -11.27 -21.25
CA SER A 68 -15.63 -11.89 -21.60
C SER A 68 -15.36 -13.09 -20.69
N VAL A 69 -14.57 -14.06 -21.19
CA VAL A 69 -14.15 -15.23 -20.39
C VAL A 69 -13.48 -14.83 -19.07
N LYS A 70 -12.67 -13.76 -19.07
CA LYS A 70 -12.04 -13.23 -17.85
C LYS A 70 -13.07 -12.71 -16.84
N GLN A 71 -14.09 -11.98 -17.30
CA GLN A 71 -15.16 -11.47 -16.44
C GLN A 71 -16.02 -12.60 -15.88
N LEU A 72 -16.32 -13.62 -16.68
CA LEU A 72 -17.03 -14.81 -16.22
C LEU A 72 -16.26 -15.52 -15.10
N ILE A 73 -14.96 -15.76 -15.29
CA ILE A 73 -14.11 -16.38 -14.26
C ILE A 73 -14.11 -15.54 -12.98
N ASN A 74 -13.94 -14.23 -13.10
CA ASN A 74 -13.97 -13.32 -11.95
C ASN A 74 -15.33 -13.34 -11.22
N ALA A 75 -16.44 -13.44 -11.94
CA ALA A 75 -17.78 -13.55 -11.34
C ALA A 75 -17.91 -14.85 -10.55
N ILE A 76 -17.55 -15.98 -11.16
CA ILE A 76 -17.60 -17.30 -10.50
C ILE A 76 -16.72 -17.33 -9.24
N LEU A 77 -15.52 -16.76 -9.31
CA LEU A 77 -14.62 -16.70 -8.15
C LEU A 77 -15.19 -15.83 -7.03
N ARG A 78 -15.84 -14.69 -7.37
CA ARG A 78 -16.49 -13.82 -6.38
C ARG A 78 -17.71 -14.46 -5.75
N ASP A 79 -18.50 -15.21 -6.51
CA ASP A 79 -19.67 -15.91 -5.98
C ASP A 79 -19.24 -17.03 -5.02
N ARG A 80 -18.16 -17.75 -5.35
CA ARG A 80 -17.59 -18.78 -4.47
C ARG A 80 -17.02 -18.23 -3.17
N THR A 81 -16.50 -17.01 -3.12
CA THR A 81 -16.02 -16.41 -1.86
C THR A 81 -17.12 -15.82 -0.99
N ARG A 82 -18.35 -15.70 -1.52
CA ARG A 82 -19.52 -15.20 -0.79
C ARG A 82 -20.46 -16.30 -0.30
N SER A 83 -20.36 -17.50 -0.87
CA SER A 83 -21.08 -18.69 -0.44
C SER A 83 -20.34 -19.43 0.67
#